data_AF-A0A9W8EAW0-F1
#
_entry.id   AF-A0A9W8EAW0-F1
#
_cell.length_a   1.000
_cell.length_b   1.000
_cell.length_c   1.000
_cell.angle_alpha   90.00
_cell.angle_beta   90.00
_cell.angle_gamma   90.00
#
_symmetry.space_group_name_H-M   'P 1'
#
loop_
_entity.id
_entity.type
_entity.pdbx_description
1 polymer ?
#
loop_
_entity_poly.entity_id
_entity_poly.type
_entity_poly.pdbx_seq_one_letter_code
_entity_poly.pdbx_strand_id
1 'polypeptide(L)'
;HPVLASLNTTQRTALLHWVGDYLLGHRVALFIDTSIAWQGLEPTHSAPTNHPSLYQGPLLLADRLRHPLFKQLPHIITLYRGLLVMVDAVDVAAFHVSKWASFAHNLFVLADQWQWLDTGALRTLVDAEHQHPAFKAANHPLGADQQTVKAPIVQDTDLGVFCRTILLGITLIFKEVSRRYVTANGLAMRSPQGEALALDILDAYAQLAPFVISLYGYQGFPTYQQVCHTVLEAITETTAQGRSHTPSLADRLIRHLHAACWTALDQADSRARRHSPTVSISYARQLRHLYFLQTSEILIPYLDASVIQACCLPLVEVYLFSDTRPHARALLEVSHRVVLSILEADGGQREDLIALSTFIAPFYDRVLFETYPRYLEFPQLRTAYTLLVQQLMKYQPALAWAVLERLMQQLDQQIPEGSSTSGPPSQVVRHADTHARTALSPSPSPVSRSVSVHRMTSSLLQQGQYLQLLTDQVASVPFPYFSQRLLPKIRWYILQEPNAVAQMSALKSLHQSVLQSIDVGKKEVALKWLLALEHDVTSRHKLRVCVH
;
A
#
# COMPACT_ATOMS: atom_id res chain seq x y z
N HIS A 1 -7.13 -17.13 39.45
CA HIS A 1 -6.56 -17.24 40.80
C HIS A 1 -7.65 -16.98 41.84
N PRO A 2 -7.85 -17.82 42.88
CA PRO A 2 -9.00 -17.72 43.79
C PRO A 2 -9.05 -16.41 44.57
N VAL A 3 -7.90 -15.89 45.01
CA VAL A 3 -7.80 -14.61 45.76
C VAL A 3 -8.43 -13.43 45.01
N LEU A 4 -8.45 -13.46 43.67
CA LEU A 4 -9.04 -12.40 42.84
C LEU A 4 -10.57 -12.46 42.77
N ALA A 5 -11.17 -13.63 43.02
CA ALA A 5 -12.62 -13.77 43.11
C ALA A 5 -13.16 -13.21 44.43
N SER A 6 -12.37 -13.30 45.52
CA SER A 6 -12.72 -12.78 46.86
C SER A 6 -12.55 -11.26 47.02
N LEU A 7 -11.83 -10.58 46.11
CA LEU A 7 -11.76 -9.12 46.12
C LEU A 7 -13.10 -8.49 45.68
N ASN A 8 -13.47 -7.35 46.24
CA ASN A 8 -14.58 -6.52 45.73
C ASN A 8 -14.14 -5.70 44.49
N THR A 9 -15.08 -5.05 43.79
CA THR A 9 -14.79 -4.32 42.55
C THR A 9 -13.71 -3.25 42.71
N THR A 10 -13.79 -2.45 43.79
CA THR A 10 -12.81 -1.40 44.11
C THR A 10 -11.41 -1.98 44.35
N GLN A 11 -11.31 -3.11 45.06
CA GLN A 11 -10.05 -3.81 45.30
C GLN A 11 -9.48 -4.46 44.02
N ARG A 12 -10.32 -4.97 43.13
CA ARG A 12 -9.89 -5.49 41.82
C ARG A 12 -9.34 -4.37 40.94
N THR A 13 -10.02 -3.23 40.91
CA THR A 13 -9.61 -2.01 40.20
C THR A 13 -8.30 -1.46 40.75
N ALA A 14 -8.19 -1.32 42.08
CA ALA A 14 -6.95 -0.89 42.75
C ALA A 14 -5.78 -1.87 42.49
N LEU A 15 -6.04 -3.18 42.43
CA LEU A 15 -5.01 -4.17 42.08
C LEU A 15 -4.63 -4.12 40.59
N LEU A 16 -5.58 -3.90 39.67
CA LEU A 16 -5.30 -3.72 38.24
C LEU A 16 -4.47 -2.46 37.99
N HIS A 17 -4.81 -1.35 38.67
CA HIS A 17 -3.98 -0.16 38.74
C HIS A 17 -2.58 -0.48 39.28
N TRP A 18 -2.46 -1.09 40.47
CA TRP A 18 -1.16 -1.40 41.06
C TRP A 18 -0.31 -2.33 40.19
N VAL A 19 -0.89 -3.34 39.54
CA VAL A 19 -0.19 -4.21 38.58
C VAL A 19 0.23 -3.45 37.33
N GLY A 20 -0.62 -2.58 36.79
CA GLY A 20 -0.29 -1.70 35.65
C GLY A 20 0.78 -0.67 35.99
N ASP A 21 0.79 -0.17 37.22
CA ASP A 21 1.75 0.82 37.71
C ASP A 21 3.11 0.19 38.03
N TYR A 22 3.12 -0.97 38.68
CA TYR A 22 4.33 -1.69 39.03
C TYR A 22 5.01 -2.35 37.82
N LEU A 23 4.26 -3.04 36.96
CA LEU A 23 4.83 -3.74 35.80
C LEU A 23 5.18 -2.78 34.66
N LEU A 24 4.21 -2.02 34.14
CA LEU A 24 4.45 -1.18 32.97
C LEU A 24 5.12 0.16 33.34
N GLY A 25 4.93 0.64 34.57
CA GLY A 25 5.63 1.82 35.06
C GLY A 25 7.03 1.46 35.53
N HIS A 26 7.12 0.84 36.70
CA HIS A 26 8.42 0.73 37.39
C HIS A 26 9.42 -0.18 36.66
N ARG A 27 9.01 -1.39 36.21
CA ARG A 27 9.94 -2.31 35.50
C ARG A 27 10.31 -1.84 34.09
N VAL A 28 9.38 -1.28 33.30
CA VAL A 28 9.72 -0.80 31.95
C VAL A 28 10.46 0.54 31.98
N ALA A 29 10.20 1.44 32.96
CA ALA A 29 11.06 2.59 33.19
C ALA A 29 12.50 2.15 33.51
N LEU A 30 12.69 1.18 34.42
CA LEU A 30 14.01 0.60 34.71
C LEU A 30 14.71 0.04 33.45
N PHE A 31 13.97 -0.62 32.55
CA PHE A 31 14.50 -1.10 31.27
C PHE A 31 14.86 0.03 30.29
N ILE A 32 14.05 1.10 30.25
CA ILE A 32 14.30 2.29 29.41
C ILE A 32 15.49 3.07 29.94
N ASP A 33 15.54 3.35 31.24
CA ASP A 33 16.59 4.15 31.89
C ASP A 33 17.95 3.44 31.81
N THR A 34 17.98 2.11 31.99
CA THR A 34 19.20 1.31 31.72
C THR A 34 19.56 1.33 30.23
N SER A 35 18.61 1.17 29.32
CA SER A 35 18.86 1.28 27.87
C SER A 35 19.34 2.67 27.41
N ILE A 36 18.95 3.74 28.12
CA ILE A 36 19.40 5.12 27.88
C ILE A 36 20.78 5.35 28.50
N ALA A 37 21.05 4.84 29.71
CA ALA A 37 22.38 4.89 30.33
C ALA A 37 23.44 4.22 29.43
N TRP A 38 23.11 3.09 28.80
CA TRP A 38 23.95 2.44 27.79
C TRP A 38 24.12 3.25 26.49
N GLN A 39 23.20 4.15 26.15
CA GLN A 39 23.35 5.08 25.01
C GLN A 39 24.20 6.32 25.34
N GLY A 40 24.34 6.66 26.63
CA GLY A 40 25.20 7.77 27.10
C GLY A 40 26.67 7.41 27.28
N LEU A 41 27.04 6.11 27.19
CA LEU A 41 28.42 5.64 27.27
C LEU A 41 29.11 5.76 25.91
N GLU A 42 29.65 6.94 25.60
CA GLU A 42 30.64 7.05 24.52
C GLU A 42 31.90 6.20 24.85
N PRO A 43 32.47 5.47 23.87
CA PRO A 43 33.68 4.70 24.09
C PRO A 43 34.89 5.64 24.23
N THR A 44 35.24 5.98 25.47
CA THR A 44 36.43 6.77 25.79
C THR A 44 37.67 6.21 25.08
N HIS A 45 38.36 7.05 24.30
CA HIS A 45 39.43 6.66 23.37
C HIS A 45 40.76 6.28 24.06
N SER A 46 40.77 5.26 24.91
CA SER A 46 41.98 4.74 25.55
C SER A 46 41.86 3.27 26.01
N ALA A 47 41.59 2.35 25.07
CA ALA A 47 41.63 0.89 25.31
C ALA A 47 42.52 0.19 24.26
N PRO A 48 43.36 -0.80 24.64
CA PRO A 48 44.34 -1.40 23.73
C PRO A 48 43.70 -2.32 22.68
N THR A 49 44.26 -2.29 21.47
CA THR A 49 43.64 -2.70 20.19
C THR A 49 43.52 -4.21 19.92
N ASN A 50 43.67 -5.08 20.91
CA ASN A 50 44.07 -6.48 20.66
C ASN A 50 42.96 -7.55 20.72
N HIS A 51 41.68 -7.21 20.94
CA HIS A 51 40.55 -8.16 20.81
C HIS A 51 39.28 -7.50 20.21
N PRO A 52 39.05 -7.59 18.88
CA PRO A 52 37.88 -6.98 18.24
C PRO A 52 36.55 -7.73 18.47
N SER A 53 36.57 -8.96 19.00
CA SER A 53 35.38 -9.79 19.22
C SER A 53 34.52 -9.36 20.42
N LEU A 54 35.11 -8.73 21.44
CA LEU A 54 34.44 -8.49 22.73
C LEU A 54 33.43 -7.32 22.74
N TYR A 55 33.35 -6.54 21.67
CA TYR A 55 32.49 -5.34 21.57
C TYR A 55 31.34 -5.45 20.56
N GLN A 56 31.22 -6.56 19.81
CA GLN A 56 30.19 -6.69 18.78
C GLN A 56 28.78 -6.95 19.34
N GLY A 57 28.66 -7.69 20.45
CA GLY A 57 27.37 -7.94 21.13
C GLY A 57 26.64 -6.66 21.57
N PRO A 58 27.29 -5.74 22.31
CA PRO A 58 26.68 -4.46 22.69
C PRO A 58 26.25 -3.60 21.50
N LEU A 59 27.01 -3.58 20.40
CA LEU A 59 26.64 -2.85 19.18
C LEU A 59 25.40 -3.45 18.51
N LEU A 60 25.30 -4.77 18.40
CA LEU A 60 24.11 -5.45 17.87
C LEU A 60 22.87 -5.25 18.75
N LEU A 61 23.03 -5.19 20.07
CA LEU A 61 21.94 -4.86 20.99
C LEU A 61 21.53 -3.39 20.83
N ALA A 62 22.49 -2.47 20.71
CA ALA A 62 22.22 -1.05 20.47
C ALA A 62 21.51 -0.81 19.12
N ASP A 63 21.89 -1.50 18.04
CA ASP A 63 21.22 -1.40 16.74
C ASP A 63 19.82 -2.04 16.73
N ARG A 64 19.59 -3.08 17.53
CA ARG A 64 18.23 -3.57 17.81
C ARG A 64 17.42 -2.52 18.59
N LEU A 65 17.96 -1.95 19.67
CA LEU A 65 17.29 -0.90 20.47
C LEU A 65 17.07 0.42 19.71
N ARG A 66 17.88 0.70 18.68
CA ARG A 66 17.69 1.82 17.73
C ARG A 66 16.49 1.64 16.80
N HIS A 67 15.96 0.42 16.65
CA HIS A 67 14.81 0.13 15.79
C HIS A 67 13.60 0.99 16.21
N PRO A 68 12.92 1.71 15.29
CA PRO A 68 12.02 2.81 15.64
C PRO A 68 10.80 2.41 16.48
N LEU A 69 10.48 1.12 16.55
CA LEU A 69 9.43 0.58 17.42
C LEU A 69 9.72 0.77 18.92
N PHE A 70 10.97 0.62 19.37
CA PHE A 70 11.34 0.80 20.78
C PHE A 70 11.05 2.23 21.25
N LYS A 71 11.30 3.22 20.38
CA LYS A 71 10.99 4.64 20.64
C LYS A 71 9.50 4.94 20.72
N GLN A 72 8.61 3.98 20.45
CA GLN A 72 7.16 4.11 20.64
C GLN A 72 6.65 3.33 21.86
N LEU A 73 7.42 2.40 22.43
CA LEU A 73 6.98 1.57 23.56
C LEU A 73 6.46 2.36 24.79
N PRO A 74 7.06 3.50 25.22
CA PRO A 74 6.52 4.29 26.33
C PRO A 74 5.14 4.88 26.02
N HIS A 75 4.89 5.21 24.75
CA HIS A 75 3.62 5.75 24.27
C HIS A 75 2.54 4.67 24.25
N ILE A 76 2.88 3.44 23.82
CA ILE A 76 1.99 2.25 23.90
C ILE A 76 1.60 1.97 25.36
N ILE A 77 2.55 2.08 26.29
CA ILE A 77 2.31 1.91 27.73
C ILE A 77 1.39 3.00 28.29
N THR A 78 1.63 4.25 27.93
CA THR A 78 0.79 5.40 28.33
C THR A 78 -0.63 5.25 27.80
N LEU A 79 -0.77 4.83 26.54
CA LEU A 79 -2.05 4.56 25.90
C LEU A 79 -2.80 3.42 26.59
N TYR A 80 -2.14 2.27 26.82
CA TYR A 80 -2.73 1.14 27.53
C TYR A 80 -3.21 1.52 28.95
N ARG A 81 -2.48 2.37 29.68
CA ARG A 81 -2.93 2.94 30.96
C ARG A 81 -4.19 3.79 30.82
N GLY A 82 -4.24 4.67 29.81
CA GLY A 82 -5.45 5.45 29.49
C GLY A 82 -6.65 4.56 29.15
N LEU A 83 -6.42 3.47 28.42
CA LEU A 83 -7.47 2.48 28.12
C LEU A 83 -7.98 1.75 29.37
N LEU A 84 -7.11 1.41 30.34
CA LEU A 84 -7.56 0.83 31.61
C LEU A 84 -8.46 1.80 32.38
N VAL A 85 -8.06 3.09 32.47
CA VAL A 85 -8.90 4.13 33.11
C VAL A 85 -10.24 4.30 32.40
N MET A 86 -10.29 4.23 31.07
CA MET A 86 -11.57 4.18 30.34
C MET A 86 -12.37 2.91 30.67
N VAL A 87 -11.75 1.73 30.67
CA VAL A 87 -12.42 0.44 30.94
C VAL A 87 -13.06 0.39 32.33
N ASP A 88 -12.43 0.99 33.34
CA ASP A 88 -13.00 1.14 34.69
C ASP A 88 -14.11 2.20 34.74
N ALA A 89 -13.98 3.33 34.04
CA ALA A 89 -15.04 4.34 33.92
C ALA A 89 -16.29 3.88 33.14
N VAL A 90 -16.18 2.76 32.41
CA VAL A 90 -17.19 2.22 31.46
C VAL A 90 -17.85 0.94 32.02
N ASP A 91 -17.64 0.65 33.31
CA ASP A 91 -18.22 -0.48 34.08
C ASP A 91 -17.97 -1.87 33.45
N VAL A 92 -16.87 -2.00 32.70
CA VAL A 92 -16.51 -3.23 31.98
C VAL A 92 -15.90 -4.28 32.91
N ALA A 93 -15.30 -3.83 34.02
CA ALA A 93 -14.50 -4.65 34.94
C ALA A 93 -15.17 -5.96 35.37
N ALA A 94 -16.44 -5.92 35.79
CA ALA A 94 -17.11 -7.01 36.50
C ALA A 94 -17.07 -8.37 35.78
N PHE A 95 -17.35 -8.41 34.47
CA PHE A 95 -17.37 -9.65 33.68
C PHE A 95 -15.96 -10.18 33.34
N HIS A 96 -14.96 -9.31 33.41
CA HIS A 96 -13.71 -9.47 32.67
C HIS A 96 -12.48 -9.80 33.53
N VAL A 97 -12.52 -9.53 34.85
CA VAL A 97 -11.37 -9.68 35.76
C VAL A 97 -10.69 -11.05 35.70
N SER A 98 -11.41 -12.16 35.48
CA SER A 98 -10.77 -13.49 35.40
C SER A 98 -9.87 -13.65 34.16
N LYS A 99 -10.31 -13.18 32.99
CA LYS A 99 -9.52 -13.17 31.75
C LYS A 99 -8.41 -12.13 31.81
N TRP A 100 -8.70 -10.95 32.36
CA TRP A 100 -7.71 -9.88 32.54
C TRP A 100 -6.62 -10.23 33.54
N ALA A 101 -6.97 -10.94 34.62
CA ALA A 101 -6.00 -11.52 35.53
C ALA A 101 -5.13 -12.58 34.85
N SER A 102 -5.70 -13.44 33.99
CA SER A 102 -4.90 -14.40 33.23
C SER A 102 -3.97 -13.71 32.23
N PHE A 103 -4.44 -12.65 31.57
CA PHE A 103 -3.63 -11.85 30.65
C PHE A 103 -2.49 -11.13 31.38
N ALA A 104 -2.80 -10.39 32.46
CA ALA A 104 -1.82 -9.70 33.29
C ALA A 104 -0.87 -10.66 34.00
N HIS A 105 -1.31 -11.87 34.37
CA HIS A 105 -0.44 -12.91 34.92
C HIS A 105 0.50 -13.49 33.85
N ASN A 106 0.03 -13.71 32.61
CA ASN A 106 0.92 -14.12 31.52
C ASN A 106 1.92 -13.01 31.17
N LEU A 107 1.50 -11.74 31.23
CA LEU A 107 2.36 -10.57 31.03
C LEU A 107 3.38 -10.39 32.16
N PHE A 108 2.97 -10.69 33.41
CA PHE A 108 3.87 -10.81 34.57
C PHE A 108 4.87 -11.93 34.35
N VAL A 109 4.43 -13.15 34.03
CA VAL A 109 5.31 -14.33 33.84
C VAL A 109 6.32 -14.10 32.72
N LEU A 110 5.93 -13.49 31.60
CA LEU A 110 6.87 -13.06 30.55
C LEU A 110 7.88 -12.02 31.08
N ALA A 111 7.41 -10.99 31.79
CA ALA A 111 8.27 -9.96 32.38
C ALA A 111 9.13 -10.45 33.58
N ASP A 112 8.87 -11.65 34.11
CA ASP A 112 9.61 -12.29 35.19
C ASP A 112 10.60 -13.34 34.65
N GLN A 113 10.22 -14.07 33.59
CA GLN A 113 11.14 -14.86 32.75
C GLN A 113 12.24 -13.98 32.13
N TRP A 114 11.92 -12.72 31.81
CA TRP A 114 12.91 -11.71 31.41
C TRP A 114 13.96 -11.41 32.48
N GLN A 115 13.70 -11.67 33.77
CA GLN A 115 14.73 -11.53 34.81
C GLN A 115 15.73 -12.69 34.85
N TRP A 116 15.43 -13.82 34.18
CA TRP A 116 16.34 -14.96 34.01
C TRP A 116 17.27 -14.81 32.80
N LEU A 117 17.02 -13.85 31.90
CA LEU A 117 17.97 -13.42 30.89
C LEU A 117 19.05 -12.53 31.51
N ASP A 118 19.84 -13.11 32.42
CA ASP A 118 21.10 -12.50 32.85
C ASP A 118 21.95 -12.17 31.61
N THR A 119 22.59 -11.01 31.67
CA THR A 119 23.64 -10.56 30.74
C THR A 119 24.70 -11.63 30.44
N GLY A 120 25.00 -12.51 31.40
CA GLY A 120 25.86 -13.69 31.19
C GLY A 120 25.27 -14.74 30.22
N ALA A 121 23.97 -15.03 30.31
CA ALA A 121 23.29 -16.02 29.46
C ALA A 121 23.13 -15.54 28.02
N LEU A 122 22.84 -14.25 27.81
CA LEU A 122 22.82 -13.65 26.47
C LEU A 122 24.22 -13.67 25.82
N ARG A 123 25.28 -13.53 26.61
CA ARG A 123 26.67 -13.61 26.14
C ARG A 123 27.01 -15.01 25.63
N THR A 124 26.73 -16.05 26.41
CA THR A 124 27.00 -17.44 26.01
C THR A 124 26.19 -17.89 24.80
N LEU A 125 24.96 -17.37 24.61
CA LEU A 125 24.16 -17.65 23.41
C LEU A 125 24.80 -17.06 22.14
N VAL A 126 25.27 -15.81 22.20
CA VAL A 126 25.97 -15.14 21.09
C VAL A 126 27.34 -15.80 20.82
N ASP A 127 28.09 -16.17 21.86
CA ASP A 127 29.39 -16.84 21.74
C ASP A 127 29.26 -18.26 21.15
N ALA A 128 28.14 -18.95 21.39
CA ALA A 128 27.83 -20.25 20.79
C ALA A 128 27.45 -20.11 19.30
N GLU A 129 26.65 -19.10 18.93
CA GLU A 129 26.27 -18.85 17.53
C GLU A 129 27.50 -18.53 16.65
N HIS A 130 28.46 -17.77 17.18
CA HIS A 130 29.72 -17.45 16.49
C HIS A 130 30.68 -18.64 16.31
N GLN A 131 30.49 -19.73 17.05
CA GLN A 131 31.25 -20.98 16.88
C GLN A 131 30.63 -21.93 15.85
N HIS A 132 29.40 -21.67 15.39
CA HIS A 132 28.71 -22.55 14.45
C HIS A 132 29.31 -22.43 13.03
N PRO A 133 29.81 -23.52 12.42
CA PRO A 133 30.64 -23.44 11.21
C PRO A 133 29.91 -22.88 9.98
N ALA A 134 28.57 -22.98 9.94
CA ALA A 134 27.76 -22.39 8.89
C ALA A 134 27.91 -20.86 8.76
N PHE A 135 28.15 -20.15 9.86
CA PHE A 135 28.21 -18.68 9.85
C PHE A 135 29.44 -18.13 9.13
N LYS A 136 30.54 -18.91 9.06
CA LYS A 136 31.75 -18.53 8.33
C LYS A 136 31.65 -18.72 6.82
N ALA A 137 30.68 -19.50 6.32
CA ALA A 137 30.51 -19.75 4.89
C ALA A 137 29.80 -18.60 4.13
N ALA A 138 29.10 -17.71 4.84
CA ALA A 138 28.24 -16.69 4.23
C ALA A 138 28.98 -15.46 3.67
N ASN A 139 30.29 -15.32 3.89
CA ASN A 139 31.07 -14.11 3.60
C ASN A 139 31.91 -14.18 2.30
N HIS A 140 31.36 -14.78 1.22
CA HIS A 140 31.95 -14.73 -0.12
C HIS A 140 30.94 -14.15 -1.15
N PRO A 141 31.32 -13.12 -1.94
CA PRO A 141 30.40 -12.48 -2.89
C PRO A 141 30.45 -13.10 -4.29
N LEU A 142 29.41 -13.86 -4.64
CA LEU A 142 29.02 -14.36 -5.99
C LEU A 142 27.62 -15.00 -5.81
N GLY A 143 26.66 -14.94 -6.73
CA GLY A 143 26.52 -14.21 -7.99
C GLY A 143 25.02 -13.96 -8.27
N ALA A 144 24.66 -13.45 -9.44
CA ALA A 144 23.27 -13.04 -9.70
C ALA A 144 22.31 -14.22 -9.93
N ASP A 145 21.41 -14.46 -8.97
CA ASP A 145 20.14 -15.17 -9.22
C ASP A 145 19.04 -14.62 -8.29
N GLN A 146 17.82 -14.43 -8.81
CA GLN A 146 16.72 -13.79 -8.06
C GLN A 146 15.95 -14.78 -7.18
N GLN A 147 16.61 -15.34 -6.17
CA GLN A 147 15.87 -15.81 -5.00
C GLN A 147 15.29 -14.62 -4.26
N THR A 148 13.99 -14.66 -3.97
CA THR A 148 13.35 -13.69 -3.09
C THR A 148 13.90 -13.88 -1.68
N VAL A 149 14.85 -13.02 -1.30
CA VAL A 149 15.32 -12.89 0.07
C VAL A 149 14.12 -12.44 0.90
N LYS A 150 13.41 -13.42 1.48
CA LYS A 150 12.54 -13.18 2.63
C LYS A 150 13.41 -12.45 3.65
N ALA A 151 13.06 -11.20 3.96
CA ALA A 151 13.68 -10.50 5.07
C ALA A 151 13.68 -11.46 6.27
N PRO A 152 14.83 -11.66 6.94
CA PRO A 152 14.98 -12.73 7.91
C PRO A 152 13.86 -12.62 8.92
N ILE A 153 12.99 -13.64 8.95
CA ILE A 153 11.93 -13.72 9.95
C ILE A 153 12.67 -13.71 11.28
N VAL A 154 12.51 -12.63 12.03
CA VAL A 154 13.15 -12.45 13.32
C VAL A 154 12.72 -13.66 14.14
N GLN A 155 13.68 -14.58 14.40
CA GLN A 155 13.46 -15.71 15.29
C GLN A 155 12.81 -15.14 16.55
N ASP A 156 11.69 -15.72 16.99
CA ASP A 156 10.76 -15.05 17.89
C ASP A 156 11.40 -14.76 19.26
N THR A 157 12.12 -13.64 19.33
CA THR A 157 12.62 -13.06 20.57
C THR A 157 11.43 -12.86 21.50
N ASP A 158 11.64 -13.03 22.79
CA ASP A 158 10.59 -12.91 23.79
C ASP A 158 9.91 -11.53 23.76
N LEU A 159 10.59 -10.52 23.21
CA LEU A 159 10.06 -9.17 22.96
C LEU A 159 9.00 -9.18 21.86
N GLY A 160 9.22 -9.91 20.77
CA GLY A 160 8.23 -10.09 19.71
C GLY A 160 6.97 -10.73 20.28
N VAL A 161 7.12 -11.77 21.10
CA VAL A 161 6.01 -12.44 21.80
C VAL A 161 5.31 -11.50 22.79
N PHE A 162 6.06 -10.78 23.64
CA PHE A 162 5.55 -9.80 24.61
C PHE A 162 4.76 -8.68 23.93
N CYS A 163 5.29 -8.09 22.86
CA CYS A 163 4.63 -6.99 22.17
C CYS A 163 3.43 -7.44 21.31
N ARG A 164 3.48 -8.64 20.70
CA ARG A 164 2.30 -9.26 20.08
C ARG A 164 1.20 -9.50 21.13
N THR A 165 1.57 -9.93 22.34
CA THR A 165 0.66 -10.10 23.48
C THR A 165 0.03 -8.78 23.90
N ILE A 166 0.80 -7.69 24.04
CA ILE A 166 0.27 -6.34 24.34
C ILE A 166 -0.70 -5.85 23.25
N LEU A 167 -0.33 -5.95 21.97
CA LEU A 167 -1.23 -5.57 20.86
C LEU A 167 -2.54 -6.35 20.90
N LEU A 168 -2.47 -7.67 21.11
CA LEU A 168 -3.66 -8.51 21.20
C LEU A 168 -4.54 -8.12 22.40
N GLY A 169 -3.94 -7.79 23.55
CA GLY A 169 -4.65 -7.26 24.72
C GLY A 169 -5.39 -5.96 24.43
N ILE A 170 -4.72 -4.98 23.82
CA ILE A 170 -5.31 -3.70 23.39
C ILE A 170 -6.46 -3.94 22.41
N THR A 171 -6.25 -4.75 21.37
CA THR A 171 -7.29 -5.08 20.40
C THR A 171 -8.48 -5.84 21.02
N LEU A 172 -8.27 -6.63 22.08
CA LEU A 172 -9.35 -7.27 22.82
C LEU A 172 -10.12 -6.29 23.72
N ILE A 173 -9.50 -5.25 24.29
CA ILE A 173 -10.22 -4.11 24.88
C ILE A 173 -11.11 -3.49 23.82
N PHE A 174 -10.50 -3.02 22.72
CA PHE A 174 -11.22 -2.31 21.67
C PHE A 174 -12.33 -3.15 21.05
N LYS A 175 -12.18 -4.47 20.94
CA LYS A 175 -13.25 -5.37 20.49
C LYS A 175 -14.45 -5.41 21.44
N GLU A 176 -14.24 -5.53 22.75
CA GLU A 176 -15.34 -5.57 23.72
C GLU A 176 -15.99 -4.19 23.89
N VAL A 177 -15.18 -3.12 23.90
CA VAL A 177 -15.64 -1.73 23.94
C VAL A 177 -16.48 -1.40 22.69
N SER A 178 -15.99 -1.72 21.49
CA SER A 178 -16.76 -1.58 20.24
C SER A 178 -18.02 -2.42 20.27
N ARG A 179 -17.95 -3.68 20.76
CA ARG A 179 -19.15 -4.53 20.84
C ARG A 179 -20.26 -3.88 21.68
N ARG A 180 -19.92 -3.25 22.81
CA ARG A 180 -20.88 -2.57 23.70
C ARG A 180 -21.38 -1.21 23.19
N TYR A 181 -20.47 -0.34 22.73
CA TYR A 181 -20.81 1.05 22.41
C TYR A 181 -21.06 1.31 20.93
N VAL A 182 -20.54 0.46 20.05
CA VAL A 182 -20.79 0.50 18.61
C VAL A 182 -21.96 -0.42 18.27
N THR A 183 -21.81 -1.74 18.46
CA THR A 183 -22.77 -2.70 17.90
C THR A 183 -24.03 -2.97 18.72
N ALA A 184 -23.99 -2.89 20.06
CA ALA A 184 -25.07 -3.45 20.90
C ALA A 184 -26.38 -2.64 20.91
N ASN A 185 -26.43 -1.45 20.31
CA ASN A 185 -27.65 -0.63 20.25
C ASN A 185 -27.80 0.22 18.96
N GLY A 186 -26.71 0.56 18.25
CA GLY A 186 -26.70 1.55 17.15
C GLY A 186 -26.95 3.00 17.61
N LEU A 187 -27.95 3.21 18.47
CA LEU A 187 -28.24 4.46 19.18
C LEU A 187 -27.06 4.97 20.03
N ALA A 188 -26.18 4.08 20.48
CA ALA A 188 -25.01 4.44 21.27
C ALA A 188 -23.95 5.21 20.46
N MET A 189 -23.75 4.89 19.17
CA MET A 189 -22.90 5.69 18.26
C MET A 189 -23.50 7.06 17.93
N ARG A 190 -24.83 7.21 18.00
CA ARG A 190 -25.50 8.50 17.88
C ARG A 190 -25.37 9.38 19.15
N SER A 191 -24.70 8.88 20.20
CA SER A 191 -24.30 9.70 21.33
C SER A 191 -22.90 10.31 21.09
N PRO A 192 -22.63 11.56 21.52
CA PRO A 192 -21.29 12.16 21.38
C PRO A 192 -20.17 11.36 22.08
N GLN A 193 -20.52 10.54 23.08
CA GLN A 193 -19.58 9.63 23.75
C GLN A 193 -19.21 8.44 22.86
N GLY A 194 -20.17 7.86 22.14
CA GLY A 194 -19.90 6.80 21.15
C GLY A 194 -19.07 7.31 19.97
N GLU A 195 -19.39 8.51 19.47
CA GLU A 195 -18.58 9.19 18.44
C GLU A 195 -17.12 9.39 18.90
N ALA A 196 -16.91 10.00 20.08
CA ALA A 196 -15.57 10.26 20.60
C ALA A 196 -14.77 8.96 20.79
N LEU A 197 -15.41 7.95 21.38
CA LEU A 197 -14.80 6.64 21.61
C LEU A 197 -14.42 5.93 20.30
N ALA A 198 -15.20 6.08 19.24
CA ALA A 198 -14.86 5.57 17.91
C ALA A 198 -13.64 6.28 17.29
N LEU A 199 -13.52 7.60 17.49
CA LEU A 199 -12.34 8.38 17.09
C LEU A 199 -11.10 7.94 17.90
N ASP A 200 -11.22 7.82 19.22
CA ASP A 200 -10.13 7.44 20.12
C ASP A 200 -9.55 6.05 19.80
N ILE A 201 -10.40 5.08 19.44
CA ILE A 201 -9.98 3.73 19.03
C ILE A 201 -9.16 3.78 17.73
N LEU A 202 -9.55 4.62 16.76
CA LEU A 202 -8.87 4.73 15.47
C LEU A 202 -7.60 5.60 15.54
N ASP A 203 -7.58 6.65 16.36
CA ASP A 203 -6.34 7.39 16.65
C ASP A 203 -5.33 6.50 17.39
N ALA A 204 -5.78 5.73 18.38
CA ALA A 204 -4.94 4.73 19.03
C ALA A 204 -4.36 3.72 18.02
N TYR A 205 -5.17 3.24 17.06
CA TYR A 205 -4.66 2.39 15.99
C TYR A 205 -3.73 3.12 15.01
N ALA A 206 -3.90 4.41 14.74
CA ALA A 206 -2.95 5.20 13.95
C ALA A 206 -1.59 5.36 14.66
N GLN A 207 -1.60 5.55 15.98
CA GLN A 207 -0.39 5.55 16.81
C GLN A 207 0.30 4.18 16.81
N LEU A 208 -0.48 3.10 16.90
CA LEU A 208 -0.02 1.69 16.90
C LEU A 208 0.29 1.13 15.50
N ALA A 209 -0.15 1.76 14.41
CA ALA A 209 -0.02 1.25 13.05
C ALA A 209 1.42 0.88 12.64
N PRO A 210 2.47 1.66 12.99
CA PRO A 210 3.86 1.25 12.73
C PRO A 210 4.23 -0.08 13.37
N PHE A 211 3.61 -0.40 14.50
CA PHE A 211 3.86 -1.60 15.29
C PHE A 211 3.04 -2.80 14.78
N VAL A 212 1.75 -2.60 14.47
CA VAL A 212 0.89 -3.63 13.86
C VAL A 212 1.45 -4.02 12.48
N ILE A 213 1.75 -3.05 11.63
CA ILE A 213 2.15 -3.31 10.24
C ILE A 213 3.55 -3.94 10.15
N SER A 214 4.47 -3.61 11.05
CA SER A 214 5.81 -4.22 11.05
C SER A 214 5.83 -5.66 11.59
N LEU A 215 4.92 -6.04 12.48
CA LEU A 215 4.85 -7.40 13.04
C LEU A 215 3.92 -8.35 12.28
N TYR A 216 2.89 -7.83 11.60
CA TYR A 216 1.85 -8.64 10.96
C TYR A 216 1.64 -8.30 9.47
N GLY A 217 2.39 -7.35 8.91
CA GLY A 217 2.20 -6.85 7.55
C GLY A 217 1.05 -5.84 7.44
N TYR A 218 0.87 -5.28 6.24
CA TYR A 218 -0.06 -4.18 5.94
C TYR A 218 -1.56 -4.51 6.19
N GLN A 219 -1.91 -5.77 6.39
CA GLN A 219 -3.26 -6.21 6.78
C GLN A 219 -3.46 -6.26 8.31
N GLY A 220 -2.39 -6.28 9.11
CA GLY A 220 -2.47 -6.60 10.53
C GLY A 220 -2.92 -8.05 10.78
N PHE A 221 -3.57 -8.30 11.91
CA PHE A 221 -4.13 -9.61 12.26
C PHE A 221 -5.67 -9.59 12.26
N PRO A 222 -6.37 -10.73 12.07
CA PRO A 222 -7.81 -10.73 11.80
C PRO A 222 -8.69 -10.06 12.87
N THR A 223 -8.30 -10.12 14.15
CA THR A 223 -9.03 -9.43 15.22
C THR A 223 -8.86 -7.91 15.16
N TYR A 224 -7.68 -7.42 14.78
CA TYR A 224 -7.43 -6.00 14.55
C TYR A 224 -8.25 -5.48 13.36
N GLN A 225 -8.25 -6.23 12.25
CA GLN A 225 -9.07 -5.92 11.07
C GLN A 225 -10.56 -5.86 11.43
N GLN A 226 -11.07 -6.85 12.17
CA GLN A 226 -12.47 -6.88 12.58
C GLN A 226 -12.87 -5.64 13.41
N VAL A 227 -12.03 -5.20 14.34
CA VAL A 227 -12.32 -4.00 15.14
C VAL A 227 -12.28 -2.75 14.27
N CYS A 228 -11.26 -2.60 13.40
CA CYS A 228 -11.19 -1.46 12.48
C CYS A 228 -12.42 -1.39 11.57
N HIS A 229 -12.84 -2.52 10.99
CA HIS A 229 -14.07 -2.60 10.18
C HIS A 229 -15.29 -2.19 10.98
N THR A 230 -15.54 -2.81 12.14
CA THR A 230 -16.73 -2.55 12.97
C THR A 230 -16.85 -1.08 13.38
N VAL A 231 -15.73 -0.41 13.68
CA VAL A 231 -15.73 1.02 14.05
C VAL A 231 -15.94 1.91 12.81
N LEU A 232 -15.25 1.64 11.70
CA LEU A 232 -15.41 2.41 10.45
C LEU A 232 -16.81 2.25 9.85
N GLU A 233 -17.34 1.03 9.82
CA GLU A 233 -18.69 0.68 9.39
C GLU A 233 -19.73 1.54 10.11
N ALA A 234 -19.69 1.61 11.45
CA ALA A 234 -20.60 2.45 12.21
C ALA A 234 -20.36 3.97 12.04
N ILE A 235 -19.13 4.42 11.75
CA ILE A 235 -18.86 5.81 11.35
C ILE A 235 -19.51 6.11 10.00
N THR A 236 -19.46 5.19 9.04
CA THR A 236 -20.11 5.33 7.73
C THR A 236 -21.64 5.27 7.83
N GLU A 237 -22.21 4.38 8.64
CA GLU A 237 -23.65 4.35 8.92
C GLU A 237 -24.13 5.66 9.57
N THR A 238 -23.41 6.13 10.59
CA THR A 238 -23.76 7.38 11.30
C THR A 238 -23.66 8.58 10.36
N THR A 239 -22.66 8.61 9.47
CA THR A 239 -22.49 9.67 8.47
C THR A 239 -23.59 9.62 7.40
N ALA A 240 -23.91 8.44 6.86
CA ALA A 240 -24.98 8.26 5.86
C ALA A 240 -26.39 8.59 6.40
N GLN A 241 -26.58 8.58 7.73
CA GLN A 241 -27.83 8.95 8.40
C GLN A 241 -27.87 10.42 8.85
N GLY A 242 -26.78 11.18 8.69
CA GLY A 242 -26.63 12.54 9.22
C GLY A 242 -27.37 13.62 8.42
N ARG A 243 -27.89 14.64 9.11
CA ARG A 243 -28.60 15.78 8.49
C ARG A 243 -27.75 17.07 8.45
N SER A 244 -27.13 17.30 7.29
CA SER A 244 -26.83 18.59 6.64
C SER A 244 -26.07 19.74 7.33
N HIS A 245 -25.85 19.78 8.66
CA HIS A 245 -25.40 21.03 9.34
C HIS A 245 -24.17 20.96 10.27
N THR A 246 -23.38 19.89 10.22
CA THR A 246 -22.05 19.81 10.86
C THR A 246 -21.10 18.98 10.00
N PRO A 247 -19.77 19.21 10.04
CA PRO A 247 -18.81 18.31 9.40
C PRO A 247 -19.03 16.88 9.92
N SER A 248 -18.98 15.89 9.02
CA SER A 248 -19.35 14.52 9.38
C SER A 248 -18.39 13.90 10.39
N LEU A 249 -18.78 12.74 10.96
CA LEU A 249 -17.88 11.97 11.81
C LEU A 249 -16.66 11.45 11.00
N ALA A 250 -16.86 11.12 9.72
CA ALA A 250 -15.78 10.78 8.80
C ALA A 250 -14.83 11.97 8.53
N ASP A 251 -15.36 13.18 8.30
CA ASP A 251 -14.55 14.39 8.09
C ASP A 251 -13.74 14.75 9.33
N ARG A 252 -14.34 14.64 10.52
CA ARG A 252 -13.65 14.84 11.81
C ARG A 252 -12.51 13.84 11.98
N LEU A 253 -12.77 12.55 11.73
CA LEU A 253 -11.76 11.50 11.78
C LEU A 253 -10.60 11.75 10.82
N ILE A 254 -10.87 12.03 9.55
CA ILE A 254 -9.83 12.25 8.55
C ILE A 254 -9.02 13.52 8.85
N ARG A 255 -9.66 14.63 9.25
CA ARG A 255 -8.93 15.84 9.67
C ARG A 255 -8.03 15.58 10.89
N HIS A 256 -8.49 14.77 11.85
CA HIS A 256 -7.71 14.39 13.04
C HIS A 256 -6.52 13.48 12.69
N LEU A 257 -6.75 12.38 11.97
CA LEU A 257 -5.68 11.47 11.54
C LEU A 257 -4.66 12.16 10.61
N HIS A 258 -5.12 13.09 9.78
CA HIS A 258 -4.27 13.95 8.95
C HIS A 258 -3.38 14.82 9.83
N ALA A 259 -3.93 15.50 10.85
CA ALA A 259 -3.14 16.28 11.80
C ALA A 259 -2.12 15.42 12.55
N ALA A 260 -2.47 14.19 12.95
CA ALA A 260 -1.54 13.23 13.58
C ALA A 260 -0.40 12.79 12.65
N CYS A 261 -0.62 12.74 11.33
CA CYS A 261 0.43 12.48 10.34
C CYS A 261 1.35 13.71 10.13
N TRP A 262 0.78 14.90 9.94
CA TRP A 262 1.54 16.09 9.54
C TRP A 262 2.17 16.90 10.70
N THR A 263 1.62 16.88 11.91
CA THR A 263 2.31 17.47 13.08
C THR A 263 3.62 16.73 13.40
N ALA A 264 3.64 15.41 13.17
CA ALA A 264 4.85 14.58 13.20
C ALA A 264 5.77 14.78 11.96
N LEU A 265 5.32 15.54 10.96
CA LEU A 265 6.13 15.96 9.82
C LEU A 265 6.94 17.21 10.19
N ASP A 266 6.28 18.33 10.47
CA ASP A 266 6.93 19.62 10.72
C ASP A 266 7.96 19.60 11.86
N GLN A 267 7.66 18.94 12.99
CA GLN A 267 8.54 18.93 14.16
C GLN A 267 9.88 18.20 13.95
N ALA A 268 9.95 17.28 12.99
CA ALA A 268 11.16 16.55 12.65
C ALA A 268 11.82 17.09 11.37
N ASP A 269 11.05 17.50 10.38
CA ASP A 269 11.54 18.11 9.14
C ASP A 269 12.24 19.46 9.41
N SER A 270 11.72 20.29 10.31
CA SER A 270 12.35 21.55 10.74
C SER A 270 13.71 21.36 11.46
N ARG A 271 14.01 20.12 11.90
CA ARG A 271 15.32 19.72 12.43
C ARG A 271 16.19 19.14 11.31
N ALA A 272 15.66 18.24 10.49
CA ALA A 272 16.39 17.53 9.44
C ALA A 272 16.81 18.41 8.24
N ARG A 273 15.95 19.36 7.81
CA ARG A 273 16.22 20.28 6.70
C ARG A 273 17.42 21.20 6.91
N ARG A 274 17.97 21.27 8.14
CA ARG A 274 19.22 21.99 8.44
C ARG A 274 20.47 21.27 7.94
N HIS A 275 20.39 19.97 7.63
CA HIS A 275 21.57 19.11 7.39
C HIS A 275 21.49 18.26 6.11
N SER A 276 20.33 18.13 5.46
CA SER A 276 20.25 17.62 4.08
C SER A 276 18.98 18.09 3.37
N PRO A 277 19.02 18.43 2.06
CA PRO A 277 17.81 18.65 1.25
C PRO A 277 17.06 17.34 0.93
N THR A 278 17.70 16.18 1.04
CA THR A 278 17.10 14.85 0.76
C THR A 278 16.67 14.14 2.04
N VAL A 279 15.74 14.73 2.78
CA VAL A 279 15.19 14.13 4.01
C VAL A 279 14.33 12.91 3.65
N SER A 280 14.88 11.70 3.87
CA SER A 280 14.14 10.45 3.68
C SER A 280 13.02 10.32 4.72
N ILE A 281 11.77 10.15 4.26
CA ILE A 281 10.59 9.90 5.10
C ILE A 281 10.85 8.67 5.97
N SER A 282 10.84 8.82 7.30
CA SER A 282 11.18 7.73 8.22
C SER A 282 10.19 6.56 8.11
N TYR A 283 10.67 5.33 8.29
CA TYR A 283 9.84 4.13 8.10
C TYR A 283 8.58 4.13 8.98
N ALA A 284 8.68 4.53 10.25
CA ALA A 284 7.50 4.66 11.12
C ALA A 284 6.49 5.72 10.62
N ARG A 285 6.94 6.80 9.98
CA ARG A 285 6.06 7.79 9.34
C ARG A 285 5.39 7.21 8.09
N GLN A 286 6.13 6.47 7.26
CA GLN A 286 5.57 5.73 6.11
C GLN A 286 4.44 4.76 6.54
N LEU A 287 4.61 4.06 7.67
CA LEU A 287 3.57 3.14 8.17
C LEU A 287 2.32 3.85 8.71
N ARG A 288 2.45 5.08 9.26
CA ARG A 288 1.29 5.92 9.60
C ARG A 288 0.57 6.41 8.35
N HIS A 289 1.32 6.85 7.34
CA HIS A 289 0.76 7.25 6.05
C HIS A 289 0.00 6.10 5.39
N LEU A 290 0.50 4.86 5.49
CA LEU A 290 -0.17 3.66 4.98
C LEU A 290 -1.52 3.43 5.68
N TYR A 291 -1.56 3.50 7.01
CA TYR A 291 -2.81 3.39 7.78
C TYR A 291 -3.80 4.51 7.46
N PHE A 292 -3.34 5.76 7.39
CA PHE A 292 -4.19 6.91 7.02
C PHE A 292 -4.82 6.74 5.64
N LEU A 293 -4.03 6.30 4.64
CA LEU A 293 -4.54 6.08 3.29
C LEU A 293 -5.49 4.87 3.23
N GLN A 294 -5.24 3.78 3.97
CA GLN A 294 -6.16 2.64 4.10
C GLN A 294 -7.49 3.05 4.75
N THR A 295 -7.45 3.96 5.73
CA THR A 295 -8.65 4.50 6.38
C THR A 295 -9.40 5.47 5.44
N SER A 296 -8.66 6.28 4.69
CA SER A 296 -9.23 7.22 3.70
C SER A 296 -9.93 6.50 2.55
N GLU A 297 -9.33 5.42 2.04
CA GLU A 297 -9.88 4.55 0.98
C GLU A 297 -11.33 4.11 1.28
N ILE A 298 -11.59 3.72 2.53
CA ILE A 298 -12.91 3.25 3.02
C ILE A 298 -13.88 4.41 3.22
N LEU A 299 -13.39 5.56 3.70
CA LEU A 299 -14.24 6.69 4.11
C LEU A 299 -14.60 7.64 2.96
N ILE A 300 -13.84 7.68 1.87
CA ILE A 300 -14.01 8.64 0.76
C ILE A 300 -15.45 8.83 0.24
N PRO A 301 -16.30 7.79 0.07
CA PRO A 301 -17.70 7.99 -0.31
C PRO A 301 -18.51 8.90 0.63
N TYR A 302 -18.07 9.02 1.88
CA TYR A 302 -18.72 9.70 2.99
C TYR A 302 -18.01 11.01 3.41
N LEU A 303 -16.90 11.39 2.77
CA LEU A 303 -16.17 12.64 3.03
C LEU A 303 -16.61 13.76 2.10
N ASP A 304 -16.53 15.02 2.55
CA ASP A 304 -16.65 16.19 1.66
C ASP A 304 -15.48 16.24 0.66
N ALA A 305 -15.71 16.65 -0.60
CA ALA A 305 -14.62 16.86 -1.55
C ALA A 305 -13.54 17.83 -1.02
N SER A 306 -13.94 18.82 -0.21
CA SER A 306 -13.01 19.75 0.45
C SER A 306 -12.06 19.06 1.43
N VAL A 307 -12.48 17.97 2.08
CA VAL A 307 -11.65 17.17 2.99
C VAL A 307 -10.75 16.23 2.21
N ILE A 308 -11.25 15.60 1.15
CA ILE A 308 -10.44 14.78 0.26
C ILE A 308 -9.32 15.63 -0.36
N GLN A 309 -9.63 16.84 -0.84
CA GLN A 309 -8.65 17.76 -1.42
C GLN A 309 -7.66 18.31 -0.39
N ALA A 310 -8.11 18.66 0.82
CA ALA A 310 -7.24 19.26 1.84
C ALA A 310 -6.42 18.26 2.67
N CYS A 311 -6.85 16.98 2.74
CA CYS A 311 -6.25 15.98 3.63
C CYS A 311 -5.79 14.71 2.92
N CYS A 312 -6.55 14.18 1.95
CA CYS A 312 -6.22 12.91 1.30
C CYS A 312 -5.25 13.11 0.13
N LEU A 313 -5.57 14.04 -0.78
CA LEU A 313 -4.78 14.28 -2.00
C LEU A 313 -3.31 14.67 -1.73
N PRO A 314 -2.96 15.58 -0.81
CA PRO A 314 -1.56 15.98 -0.61
C PRO A 314 -0.64 14.80 -0.26
N LEU A 315 -1.18 13.75 0.37
CA LEU A 315 -0.44 12.55 0.71
C LEU A 315 -0.43 11.51 -0.41
N VAL A 316 -1.51 11.40 -1.17
CA VAL A 316 -1.54 10.63 -2.44
C VAL A 316 -0.50 11.20 -3.41
N GLU A 317 -0.41 12.52 -3.57
CA GLU A 317 0.50 13.19 -4.50
C GLU A 317 1.98 12.88 -4.22
N VAL A 318 2.35 12.83 -2.93
CA VAL A 318 3.70 12.45 -2.46
C VAL A 318 4.10 11.03 -2.86
N TYR A 319 3.16 10.10 -3.00
CA TYR A 319 3.46 8.69 -3.33
C TYR A 319 3.11 8.27 -4.76
N LEU A 320 2.21 9.01 -5.43
CA LEU A 320 1.66 8.66 -6.74
C LEU A 320 2.28 9.48 -7.89
N PHE A 321 2.50 10.79 -7.71
CA PHE A 321 3.03 11.66 -8.76
C PHE A 321 4.53 11.95 -8.62
N SER A 322 5.06 12.00 -7.40
CA SER A 322 6.50 12.28 -7.15
C SER A 322 7.42 11.23 -7.79
N ASP A 323 8.60 11.63 -8.28
CA ASP A 323 9.55 10.73 -8.95
C ASP A 323 10.27 9.75 -8.00
N THR A 324 10.22 10.00 -6.69
CA THR A 324 10.84 9.18 -5.63
C THR A 324 10.06 7.90 -5.31
N ARG A 325 9.55 7.21 -6.35
CA ARG A 325 8.67 6.03 -6.28
C ARG A 325 9.28 4.70 -5.74
N PRO A 326 10.60 4.42 -5.73
CA PRO A 326 11.08 3.03 -5.61
C PRO A 326 11.06 2.41 -4.21
N HIS A 327 10.72 3.14 -3.15
CA HIS A 327 10.97 2.68 -1.76
C HIS A 327 9.75 2.18 -0.98
N ALA A 328 8.51 2.32 -1.49
CA ALA A 328 7.32 1.88 -0.76
C ALA A 328 6.16 1.42 -1.68
N ARG A 329 6.27 0.21 -2.25
CA ARG A 329 5.21 -0.39 -3.10
C ARG A 329 3.83 -0.36 -2.44
N ALA A 330 3.72 -0.69 -1.15
CA ALA A 330 2.44 -0.68 -0.42
C ALA A 330 1.81 0.73 -0.31
N LEU A 331 2.63 1.80 -0.26
CA LEU A 331 2.15 3.19 -0.25
C LEU A 331 1.67 3.64 -1.63
N LEU A 332 2.33 3.19 -2.69
CA LEU A 332 1.87 3.38 -4.07
C LEU A 332 0.53 2.62 -4.31
N GLU A 333 0.44 1.35 -3.89
CA GLU A 333 -0.75 0.51 -4.05
C GLU A 333 -1.98 1.03 -3.27
N VAL A 334 -1.81 1.58 -2.06
CA VAL A 334 -2.92 2.26 -1.38
C VAL A 334 -3.23 3.62 -2.01
N SER A 335 -2.24 4.37 -2.50
CA SER A 335 -2.48 5.66 -3.17
C SER A 335 -3.28 5.49 -4.47
N HIS A 336 -3.00 4.43 -5.24
CA HIS A 336 -3.86 4.01 -6.36
C HIS A 336 -5.28 3.73 -5.88
N ARG A 337 -5.48 2.87 -4.87
CA ARG A 337 -6.81 2.50 -4.37
C ARG A 337 -7.60 3.71 -3.83
N VAL A 338 -6.94 4.64 -3.14
CA VAL A 338 -7.53 5.93 -2.71
C VAL A 338 -8.05 6.73 -3.91
N VAL A 339 -7.33 6.79 -5.03
CA VAL A 339 -7.85 7.44 -6.26
C VAL A 339 -9.00 6.63 -6.87
N LEU A 340 -8.94 5.30 -6.88
CA LEU A 340 -10.07 4.47 -7.32
C LEU A 340 -11.33 4.72 -6.47
N SER A 341 -11.20 4.83 -5.14
CA SER A 341 -12.31 5.22 -4.26
C SER A 341 -12.91 6.59 -4.59
N ILE A 342 -12.09 7.58 -5.00
CA ILE A 342 -12.61 8.91 -5.43
C ILE A 342 -13.39 8.78 -6.75
N LEU A 343 -12.93 7.91 -7.65
CA LEU A 343 -13.65 7.59 -8.89
C LEU A 343 -14.93 6.77 -8.62
N GLU A 344 -14.93 5.83 -7.66
CA GLU A 344 -16.07 4.95 -7.34
C GLU A 344 -17.14 5.60 -6.46
N ALA A 345 -16.78 6.54 -5.58
CA ALA A 345 -17.70 7.29 -4.73
C ALA A 345 -18.75 8.10 -5.50
N ASP A 346 -18.57 8.25 -6.81
CA ASP A 346 -19.41 9.03 -7.69
C ASP A 346 -20.71 8.31 -8.10
N GLY A 347 -21.62 8.23 -7.13
CA GLY A 347 -22.99 7.73 -7.32
C GLY A 347 -23.88 8.59 -8.24
N GLY A 348 -23.36 9.64 -8.89
CA GLY A 348 -24.13 10.53 -9.77
C GLY A 348 -25.02 11.53 -9.04
N GLN A 349 -24.76 11.80 -7.77
CA GLN A 349 -25.49 12.76 -6.93
C GLN A 349 -24.57 13.77 -6.23
N ARG A 350 -23.26 13.72 -6.49
CA ARG A 350 -22.22 14.48 -5.78
C ARG A 350 -21.38 15.29 -6.75
N GLU A 351 -21.88 16.47 -7.13
CA GLU A 351 -21.20 17.40 -8.04
C GLU A 351 -19.80 17.80 -7.55
N ASP A 352 -19.59 17.83 -6.24
CA ASP A 352 -18.30 18.10 -5.60
C ASP A 352 -17.26 17.01 -5.88
N LEU A 353 -17.68 15.73 -5.88
CA LEU A 353 -16.83 14.61 -6.27
C LEU A 353 -16.66 14.50 -7.79
N ILE A 354 -17.69 14.83 -8.60
CA ILE A 354 -17.59 14.88 -10.08
C ILE A 354 -16.52 15.88 -10.52
N ALA A 355 -16.45 17.04 -9.86
CA ALA A 355 -15.42 18.05 -10.11
C ALA A 355 -14.02 17.56 -9.70
N LEU A 356 -13.91 16.89 -8.55
CA LEU A 356 -12.64 16.38 -8.03
C LEU A 356 -12.09 15.20 -8.85
N SER A 357 -12.94 14.26 -9.25
CA SER A 357 -12.59 13.11 -10.09
C SER A 357 -12.10 13.57 -11.47
N THR A 358 -12.80 14.55 -12.07
CA THR A 358 -12.38 15.26 -13.28
C THR A 358 -10.99 15.90 -13.13
N PHE A 359 -10.74 16.59 -12.00
CA PHE A 359 -9.48 17.29 -11.76
C PHE A 359 -8.27 16.32 -11.64
N ILE A 360 -8.45 15.18 -10.97
CA ILE A 360 -7.40 14.17 -10.78
C ILE A 360 -7.08 13.41 -12.08
N ALA A 361 -8.10 13.15 -12.90
CA ALA A 361 -8.03 12.26 -14.06
C ALA A 361 -6.84 12.47 -15.03
N PRO A 362 -6.49 13.69 -15.49
CA PRO A 362 -5.40 13.89 -16.46
C PRO A 362 -4.03 13.50 -15.93
N PHE A 363 -3.84 13.64 -14.61
CA PHE A 363 -2.63 13.26 -13.88
C PHE A 363 -2.60 11.75 -13.61
N TYR A 364 -3.74 11.17 -13.19
CA TYR A 364 -3.83 9.75 -12.88
C TYR A 364 -3.60 8.86 -14.11
N ASP A 365 -4.21 9.22 -15.25
CA ASP A 365 -3.97 8.59 -16.55
C ASP A 365 -2.47 8.55 -16.89
N ARG A 366 -1.76 9.67 -16.70
CA ARG A 366 -0.30 9.73 -16.91
C ARG A 366 0.45 8.78 -15.97
N VAL A 367 0.09 8.73 -14.68
CA VAL A 367 0.74 7.82 -13.73
C VAL A 367 0.52 6.36 -14.08
N LEU A 368 -0.68 5.97 -14.54
CA LEU A 368 -0.98 4.59 -14.92
C LEU A 368 -0.01 4.07 -16.00
N PHE A 369 0.36 4.90 -16.98
CA PHE A 369 1.35 4.55 -18.00
C PHE A 369 2.82 4.72 -17.54
N GLU A 370 3.12 5.60 -16.58
CA GLU A 370 4.46 5.72 -16.00
C GLU A 370 4.80 4.63 -14.96
N THR A 371 3.80 4.04 -14.29
CA THR A 371 4.02 3.00 -13.26
C THR A 371 3.96 1.59 -13.82
N TYR A 372 3.14 1.34 -14.85
CA TYR A 372 3.12 0.07 -15.57
C TYR A 372 4.26 -0.02 -16.60
N PRO A 373 4.92 -1.18 -16.79
CA PRO A 373 4.74 -2.47 -16.10
C PRO A 373 5.64 -2.63 -14.86
N ARG A 374 6.33 -1.57 -14.41
CA ARG A 374 7.40 -1.65 -13.39
C ARG A 374 6.90 -1.83 -11.95
N TYR A 375 5.78 -1.21 -11.62
CA TYR A 375 5.20 -1.15 -10.28
C TYR A 375 3.73 -1.57 -10.25
N LEU A 376 3.04 -1.49 -11.38
CA LEU A 376 1.63 -1.82 -11.54
C LEU A 376 1.51 -3.06 -12.45
N GLU A 377 0.76 -4.06 -12.01
CA GLU A 377 0.52 -5.29 -12.76
C GLU A 377 -0.61 -5.10 -13.79
N PHE A 378 -0.59 -5.82 -14.91
CA PHE A 378 -1.58 -5.62 -15.98
C PHE A 378 -3.05 -5.67 -15.52
N PRO A 379 -3.49 -6.60 -14.63
CA PRO A 379 -4.85 -6.58 -14.10
C PRO A 379 -5.18 -5.32 -13.29
N GLN A 380 -4.21 -4.76 -12.57
CA GLN A 380 -4.38 -3.53 -11.79
C GLN A 380 -4.52 -2.32 -12.72
N LEU A 381 -3.68 -2.21 -13.76
CA LEU A 381 -3.83 -1.22 -14.82
C LEU A 381 -5.22 -1.33 -15.49
N ARG A 382 -5.63 -2.56 -15.83
CA ARG A 382 -6.90 -2.84 -16.51
C ARG A 382 -8.10 -2.33 -15.72
N THR A 383 -8.18 -2.65 -14.43
CA THR A 383 -9.25 -2.15 -13.54
C THR A 383 -9.18 -0.62 -13.42
N ALA A 384 -8.01 -0.08 -13.08
CA ALA A 384 -7.85 1.35 -12.80
C ALA A 384 -8.18 2.25 -13.99
N TYR A 385 -7.69 1.88 -15.18
CA TYR A 385 -7.92 2.63 -16.41
C TYR A 385 -9.37 2.48 -16.91
N THR A 386 -9.96 1.29 -16.78
CA THR A 386 -11.36 1.08 -17.19
C THR A 386 -12.33 1.88 -16.31
N LEU A 387 -12.12 1.92 -14.99
CA LEU A 387 -12.89 2.76 -14.07
C LEU A 387 -12.76 4.24 -14.43
N LEU A 388 -11.52 4.71 -14.69
CA LEU A 388 -11.24 6.09 -15.09
C LEU A 388 -12.00 6.47 -16.37
N VAL A 389 -11.93 5.64 -17.41
CA VAL A 389 -12.67 5.87 -18.67
C VAL A 389 -14.19 5.81 -18.45
N GLN A 390 -14.70 4.92 -17.61
CA GLN A 390 -16.14 4.82 -17.32
C GLN A 390 -16.69 6.08 -16.66
N GLN A 391 -16.03 6.59 -15.61
CA GLN A 391 -16.50 7.81 -14.93
C GLN A 391 -16.32 9.05 -15.82
N LEU A 392 -15.21 9.16 -16.56
CA LEU A 392 -15.04 10.25 -17.52
C LEU A 392 -16.08 10.18 -18.65
N MET A 393 -16.43 9.00 -19.17
CA MET A 393 -17.49 8.87 -20.21
C MET A 393 -18.89 9.22 -19.68
N LYS A 394 -19.12 9.15 -18.37
CA LYS A 394 -20.38 9.52 -17.71
C LYS A 394 -20.56 11.04 -17.59
N TYR A 395 -19.48 11.80 -17.33
CA TYR A 395 -19.56 13.24 -17.04
C TYR A 395 -18.82 14.15 -18.02
N GLN A 396 -17.65 13.75 -18.50
CA GLN A 396 -16.82 14.55 -19.43
C GLN A 396 -16.29 13.70 -20.61
N PRO A 397 -17.15 13.31 -21.57
CA PRO A 397 -16.76 12.43 -22.69
C PRO A 397 -15.58 12.96 -23.53
N ALA A 398 -15.36 14.28 -23.57
CA ALA A 398 -14.21 14.88 -24.26
C ALA A 398 -12.87 14.58 -23.54
N LEU A 399 -12.83 14.67 -22.21
CA LEU A 399 -11.66 14.29 -21.43
C LEU A 399 -11.45 12.77 -21.44
N ALA A 400 -12.54 12.01 -21.38
CA ALA A 400 -12.52 10.55 -21.57
C ALA A 400 -11.90 10.14 -22.91
N TRP A 401 -12.25 10.87 -23.99
CA TRP A 401 -11.69 10.63 -25.31
C TRP A 401 -10.19 11.01 -25.40
N ALA A 402 -9.76 12.11 -24.76
CA ALA A 402 -8.34 12.48 -24.69
C ALA A 402 -7.48 11.44 -23.94
N VAL A 403 -8.03 10.82 -22.90
CA VAL A 403 -7.42 9.67 -22.20
C VAL A 403 -7.31 8.46 -23.13
N LEU A 404 -8.39 8.10 -23.85
CA LEU A 404 -8.34 7.04 -24.87
C LEU A 404 -7.33 7.32 -26.00
N GLU A 405 -7.17 8.57 -26.41
CA GLU A 405 -6.15 8.97 -27.40
C GLU A 405 -4.72 8.80 -26.86
N ARG A 406 -4.48 8.95 -25.55
CA ARG A 406 -3.17 8.64 -24.94
C ARG A 406 -2.86 7.14 -24.96
N LEU A 407 -3.84 6.27 -24.69
CA LEU A 407 -3.69 4.80 -24.88
C LEU A 407 -3.43 4.45 -26.35
N MET A 408 -4.08 5.11 -27.29
CA MET A 408 -3.81 4.95 -28.72
C MET A 408 -2.38 5.38 -29.08
N GLN A 409 -1.89 6.49 -28.55
CA GLN A 409 -0.50 6.93 -28.72
C GLN A 409 0.50 5.94 -28.11
N GLN A 410 0.20 5.32 -26.97
CA GLN A 410 1.02 4.26 -26.38
C GLN A 410 1.05 3.00 -27.26
N LEU A 411 -0.05 2.64 -27.93
CA LEU A 411 -0.09 1.57 -28.93
C LEU A 411 0.72 1.93 -30.19
N ASP A 412 0.50 3.13 -30.75
CA ASP A 412 1.20 3.62 -31.94
C ASP A 412 2.73 3.61 -31.72
N GLN A 413 3.21 3.92 -30.49
CA GLN A 413 4.63 3.87 -30.10
C GLN A 413 5.23 2.45 -30.00
N GLN A 414 4.42 1.38 -29.91
CA GLN A 414 4.93 -0.01 -29.90
C GLN A 414 4.97 -0.63 -31.30
N ILE A 415 4.22 -0.09 -32.27
CA ILE A 415 4.16 -0.63 -33.63
C ILE A 415 5.48 -0.30 -34.37
N PRO A 416 6.25 -1.30 -34.83
CA PRO A 416 7.47 -1.03 -35.58
C PRO A 416 7.14 -0.44 -36.96
N GLU A 417 7.74 0.73 -37.24
CA GLU A 417 7.51 1.52 -38.46
C GLU A 417 7.77 0.75 -39.76
N GLY A 418 8.63 -0.27 -39.73
CA GLY A 418 8.97 -1.13 -40.88
C GLY A 418 7.83 -1.97 -41.48
N SER A 419 6.58 -1.76 -41.05
CA SER A 419 5.37 -2.41 -41.60
C SER A 419 4.61 -1.55 -42.63
N SER A 420 4.98 -0.27 -42.81
CA SER A 420 4.30 0.67 -43.72
C SER A 420 4.77 0.54 -45.18
N THR A 421 4.47 -0.58 -45.83
CA THR A 421 4.72 -0.74 -47.28
C THR A 421 3.79 0.15 -48.11
N SER A 422 4.34 0.82 -49.13
CA SER A 422 3.71 1.66 -50.16
C SER A 422 3.51 3.16 -49.85
N GLY A 423 4.47 3.95 -50.36
CA GLY A 423 4.36 5.37 -50.73
C GLY A 423 5.29 5.59 -51.94
N PRO A 424 4.96 6.46 -52.92
CA PRO A 424 5.64 6.47 -54.22
C PRO A 424 7.05 7.09 -54.17
N PRO A 425 7.97 6.66 -55.05
CA PRO A 425 9.35 7.17 -55.08
C PRO A 425 9.43 8.58 -55.69
N SER A 426 10.33 9.42 -55.16
CA SER A 426 10.76 10.69 -55.76
C SER A 426 12.27 10.85 -55.68
N GLN A 427 12.89 11.36 -56.74
CA GLN A 427 14.34 11.31 -56.95
C GLN A 427 14.87 12.52 -57.78
N VAL A 428 16.17 12.86 -57.75
CA VAL A 428 17.23 12.26 -56.90
C VAL A 428 17.34 13.04 -55.57
N VAL A 429 18.21 14.01 -55.27
CA VAL A 429 19.43 14.53 -55.90
C VAL A 429 20.57 14.51 -54.86
N ARG A 430 21.79 14.28 -55.35
CA ARG A 430 23.05 14.17 -54.60
C ARG A 430 23.41 15.48 -53.90
N HIS A 431 24.16 15.39 -52.80
CA HIS A 431 25.61 15.62 -52.89
C HIS A 431 26.34 14.67 -51.94
N ALA A 432 27.55 14.26 -52.34
CA ALA A 432 28.45 13.49 -51.50
C ALA A 432 29.65 14.38 -51.15
N ASP A 433 30.32 14.09 -50.03
CA ASP A 433 31.76 14.29 -50.00
C ASP A 433 32.46 13.21 -49.16
N THR A 434 33.75 12.99 -49.44
CA THR A 434 34.43 11.73 -49.12
C THR A 434 35.68 11.92 -48.27
N HIS A 435 35.70 11.34 -47.07
CA HIS A 435 36.96 11.01 -46.39
C HIS A 435 36.92 9.60 -45.78
N ALA A 436 37.77 8.73 -46.32
CA ALA A 436 37.97 7.37 -45.83
C ALA A 436 39.16 7.29 -44.86
N ARG A 437 39.06 6.45 -43.84
CA ARG A 437 40.24 5.88 -43.19
C ARG A 437 40.01 4.48 -42.63
N THR A 438 40.57 3.52 -43.37
CA THR A 438 41.21 2.27 -42.94
C THR A 438 40.69 1.55 -41.70
N ALA A 439 40.16 0.36 -41.97
CA ALA A 439 39.75 -0.70 -41.05
C ALA A 439 40.68 -0.99 -39.85
N LEU A 440 40.06 -1.45 -38.76
CA LEU A 440 40.43 -2.70 -38.09
C LEU A 440 39.14 -3.39 -37.59
N SER A 441 39.11 -4.72 -37.63
CA SER A 441 37.87 -5.51 -37.44
C SER A 441 37.86 -6.27 -36.10
N PRO A 442 36.90 -6.00 -35.19
CA PRO A 442 36.61 -6.87 -34.05
C PRO A 442 35.53 -7.89 -34.42
N SER A 443 35.79 -9.18 -34.15
CA SER A 443 34.85 -10.26 -34.42
C SER A 443 33.53 -10.12 -33.62
N PRO A 444 32.35 -10.24 -34.25
CA PRO A 444 31.06 -10.04 -33.56
C PRO A 444 30.77 -11.16 -32.55
N SER A 445 30.91 -10.86 -31.27
CA SER A 445 30.65 -11.81 -30.18
C SER A 445 29.15 -12.19 -30.10
N PRO A 446 28.78 -13.46 -29.83
CA PRO A 446 27.38 -13.91 -29.89
C PRO A 446 26.42 -13.24 -28.89
N VAL A 447 26.96 -12.63 -27.82
CA VAL A 447 26.21 -12.17 -26.63
C VAL A 447 25.17 -11.09 -26.94
N SER A 448 25.38 -10.27 -27.96
CA SER A 448 24.49 -9.14 -28.27
C SER A 448 23.08 -9.54 -28.75
N ARG A 449 22.88 -10.77 -29.23
CA ARG A 449 21.59 -11.21 -29.80
C ARG A 449 20.53 -11.59 -28.76
N SER A 450 20.91 -12.07 -27.58
CA SER A 450 19.94 -12.50 -26.56
C SER A 450 19.17 -11.31 -25.96
N VAL A 451 19.87 -10.19 -25.76
CA VAL A 451 19.32 -8.95 -25.19
C VAL A 451 18.34 -8.28 -26.15
N SER A 452 18.60 -8.29 -27.47
CA SER A 452 17.66 -7.74 -28.46
C SER A 452 16.36 -8.55 -28.52
N VAL A 453 16.45 -9.89 -28.47
CA VAL A 453 15.26 -10.76 -28.48
C VAL A 453 14.39 -10.53 -27.24
N HIS A 454 14.98 -10.44 -26.04
CA HIS A 454 14.21 -10.21 -24.80
C HIS A 454 13.50 -8.84 -24.78
N ARG A 455 14.11 -7.80 -25.37
CA ARG A 455 13.46 -6.50 -25.51
C ARG A 455 12.27 -6.57 -26.49
N MET A 456 12.46 -7.19 -27.65
CA MET A 456 11.39 -7.37 -28.64
C MET A 456 10.22 -8.22 -28.13
N THR A 457 10.47 -9.27 -27.34
CA THR A 457 9.36 -10.04 -26.75
C THR A 457 8.62 -9.26 -25.67
N SER A 458 9.31 -8.42 -24.89
CA SER A 458 8.65 -7.55 -23.90
C SER A 458 7.75 -6.48 -24.54
N SER A 459 8.19 -5.80 -25.61
CA SER A 459 7.38 -4.77 -26.28
C SER A 459 6.15 -5.36 -26.97
N LEU A 460 6.28 -6.53 -27.61
CA LEU A 460 5.14 -7.22 -28.22
C LEU A 460 4.11 -7.74 -27.18
N LEU A 461 4.56 -8.15 -25.99
CA LEU A 461 3.65 -8.47 -24.89
C LEU A 461 2.91 -7.23 -24.39
N GLN A 462 3.62 -6.12 -24.22
CA GLN A 462 3.08 -4.84 -23.76
C GLN A 462 2.09 -4.25 -24.79
N GLN A 463 2.38 -4.36 -26.10
CA GLN A 463 1.47 -4.00 -27.18
C GLN A 463 0.16 -4.79 -27.09
N GLY A 464 0.23 -6.12 -26.97
CA GLY A 464 -0.95 -6.98 -26.82
C GLY A 464 -1.77 -6.67 -25.57
N GLN A 465 -1.11 -6.26 -24.48
CA GLN A 465 -1.75 -5.85 -23.24
C GLN A 465 -2.46 -4.49 -23.36
N TYR A 466 -1.84 -3.48 -23.99
CA TYR A 466 -2.52 -2.21 -24.32
C TYR A 466 -3.65 -2.40 -25.33
N LEU A 467 -3.53 -3.35 -26.27
CA LEU A 467 -4.58 -3.66 -27.23
C LEU A 467 -5.79 -4.29 -26.54
N GLN A 468 -5.56 -5.23 -25.62
CA GLN A 468 -6.63 -5.76 -24.77
C GLN A 468 -7.30 -4.64 -23.96
N LEU A 469 -6.50 -3.77 -23.32
CA LEU A 469 -7.01 -2.64 -22.55
C LEU A 469 -7.91 -1.71 -23.38
N LEU A 470 -7.57 -1.47 -24.65
CA LEU A 470 -8.39 -0.69 -25.57
C LEU A 470 -9.68 -1.42 -25.95
N THR A 471 -9.64 -2.75 -26.16
CA THR A 471 -10.85 -3.54 -26.43
C THR A 471 -11.83 -3.58 -25.26
N ASP A 472 -11.34 -3.48 -24.02
CA ASP A 472 -12.21 -3.50 -22.84
C ASP A 472 -13.08 -2.23 -22.71
N GLN A 473 -12.62 -1.09 -23.27
CA GLN A 473 -13.35 0.18 -23.21
C GLN A 473 -14.58 0.22 -24.13
N VAL A 474 -14.77 -0.78 -24.99
CA VAL A 474 -15.90 -0.92 -25.93
C VAL A 474 -17.27 -0.81 -25.25
N ALA A 475 -17.42 -1.34 -24.04
CA ALA A 475 -18.66 -1.21 -23.26
C ALA A 475 -18.88 0.23 -22.78
N SER A 476 -17.81 0.84 -22.23
CA SER A 476 -17.79 2.15 -21.56
C SER A 476 -18.09 3.33 -22.48
N VAL A 477 -17.89 3.20 -23.81
CA VAL A 477 -18.00 4.33 -24.75
C VAL A 477 -19.44 4.52 -25.29
N PRO A 478 -20.00 5.75 -25.29
CA PRO A 478 -21.30 6.06 -25.89
C PRO A 478 -21.36 5.80 -27.41
N PHE A 479 -22.54 5.44 -27.92
CA PHE A 479 -22.73 4.96 -29.30
C PHE A 479 -22.13 5.83 -30.43
N PRO A 480 -22.18 7.18 -30.39
CA PRO A 480 -21.57 8.02 -31.43
C PRO A 480 -20.06 7.84 -31.55
N TYR A 481 -19.34 7.87 -30.42
CA TYR A 481 -17.89 7.68 -30.37
C TYR A 481 -17.49 6.23 -30.64
N PHE A 482 -18.29 5.28 -30.13
CA PHE A 482 -18.09 3.84 -30.31
C PHE A 482 -18.02 3.47 -31.80
N SER A 483 -19.08 3.74 -32.55
CA SER A 483 -19.21 3.31 -33.94
C SER A 483 -18.31 4.07 -34.91
N GLN A 484 -18.16 5.39 -34.74
CA GLN A 484 -17.46 6.25 -35.70
C GLN A 484 -15.95 6.37 -35.46
N ARG A 485 -15.47 6.20 -34.21
CA ARG A 485 -14.05 6.43 -33.87
C ARG A 485 -13.37 5.21 -33.25
N LEU A 486 -13.97 4.58 -32.24
CA LEU A 486 -13.33 3.49 -31.50
C LEU A 486 -13.24 2.21 -32.34
N LEU A 487 -14.35 1.77 -32.95
CA LEU A 487 -14.37 0.53 -33.76
C LEU A 487 -13.38 0.55 -34.95
N PRO A 488 -13.25 1.63 -35.76
CA PRO A 488 -12.24 1.70 -36.81
C PRO A 488 -10.79 1.60 -36.28
N LYS A 489 -10.48 2.27 -35.16
CA LYS A 489 -9.16 2.20 -34.51
C LYS A 489 -8.86 0.80 -33.97
N ILE A 490 -9.80 0.15 -33.27
CA ILE A 490 -9.64 -1.24 -32.81
C ILE A 490 -9.41 -2.20 -33.98
N ARG A 491 -10.18 -2.08 -35.07
CA ARG A 491 -9.98 -2.89 -36.29
C ARG A 491 -8.58 -2.69 -36.88
N TRP A 492 -8.07 -1.45 -36.90
CA TRP A 492 -6.70 -1.17 -37.35
C TRP A 492 -5.65 -1.84 -36.46
N TYR A 493 -5.68 -1.61 -35.13
CA TYR A 493 -4.70 -2.22 -34.22
C TYR A 493 -4.74 -3.76 -34.24
N ILE A 494 -5.93 -4.37 -34.20
CA ILE A 494 -6.07 -5.83 -34.29
C ILE A 494 -5.52 -6.37 -35.60
N LEU A 495 -5.67 -5.66 -36.73
CA LEU A 495 -5.13 -6.12 -38.01
C LEU A 495 -3.60 -5.96 -38.12
N GLN A 496 -3.01 -4.96 -37.45
CA GLN A 496 -1.56 -4.73 -37.44
C GLN A 496 -0.82 -5.59 -36.41
N GLU A 497 -1.51 -6.12 -35.39
CA GLU A 497 -0.94 -6.99 -34.37
C GLU A 497 -0.13 -8.17 -34.99
N PRO A 498 1.21 -8.24 -34.80
CA PRO A 498 2.02 -9.31 -35.36
C PRO A 498 1.87 -10.62 -34.58
N ASN A 499 1.55 -10.56 -33.28
CA ASN A 499 1.42 -11.75 -32.43
C ASN A 499 0.01 -12.34 -32.54
N ALA A 500 -0.14 -13.44 -33.29
CA ALA A 500 -1.42 -14.14 -33.47
C ALA A 500 -2.09 -14.55 -32.13
N VAL A 501 -1.32 -14.83 -31.07
CA VAL A 501 -1.88 -15.16 -29.74
C VAL A 501 -2.48 -13.92 -29.09
N ALA A 502 -1.81 -12.77 -29.17
CA ALA A 502 -2.35 -11.49 -28.69
C ALA A 502 -3.58 -11.06 -29.51
N GLN A 503 -3.53 -11.20 -30.83
CA GLN A 503 -4.63 -10.91 -31.76
C GLN A 503 -5.88 -11.75 -31.43
N MET A 504 -5.72 -13.05 -31.23
CA MET A 504 -6.84 -13.94 -30.84
C MET A 504 -7.32 -13.69 -29.40
N SER A 505 -6.45 -13.29 -28.48
CA SER A 505 -6.83 -12.87 -27.12
C SER A 505 -7.68 -11.59 -27.15
N ALA A 506 -7.25 -10.58 -27.91
CA ALA A 506 -7.99 -9.34 -28.12
C ALA A 506 -9.37 -9.59 -28.75
N LEU A 507 -9.44 -10.40 -29.82
CA LEU A 507 -10.71 -10.83 -30.42
C LEU A 507 -11.63 -11.53 -29.40
N LYS A 508 -11.08 -12.40 -28.53
CA LYS A 508 -11.86 -13.07 -27.49
C LYS A 508 -12.38 -12.12 -26.41
N SER A 509 -11.56 -11.18 -25.93
CA SER A 509 -11.96 -10.15 -24.94
C SER A 509 -13.04 -9.24 -25.54
N LEU A 510 -12.88 -8.86 -26.81
CA LEU A 510 -13.82 -8.07 -27.60
C LEU A 510 -15.16 -8.81 -27.79
N HIS A 511 -15.15 -10.07 -28.22
CA HIS A 511 -16.35 -10.90 -28.38
C HIS A 511 -17.09 -11.08 -27.05
N GLN A 512 -16.37 -11.34 -25.94
CA GLN A 512 -16.97 -11.39 -24.61
C GLN A 512 -17.63 -10.06 -24.23
N SER A 513 -16.93 -8.93 -24.44
CA SER A 513 -17.44 -7.59 -24.14
C SER A 513 -18.70 -7.26 -24.95
N VAL A 514 -18.71 -7.57 -26.25
CA VAL A 514 -19.85 -7.38 -27.16
C VAL A 514 -21.07 -8.22 -26.76
N LEU A 515 -20.86 -9.45 -26.27
CA LEU A 515 -21.97 -10.29 -25.81
C LEU A 515 -22.51 -9.89 -24.44
N GLN A 516 -21.65 -9.54 -23.49
CA GLN A 516 -22.02 -9.39 -22.07
C GLN A 516 -22.30 -7.95 -21.64
N SER A 517 -21.59 -6.96 -22.20
CA SER A 517 -21.47 -5.62 -21.60
C SER A 517 -21.94 -4.46 -22.50
N ILE A 518 -22.52 -4.77 -23.67
CA ILE A 518 -22.99 -3.76 -24.63
C ILE A 518 -24.53 -3.64 -24.61
N ASP A 519 -25.01 -2.39 -24.57
CA ASP A 519 -26.44 -2.03 -24.66
C ASP A 519 -27.11 -2.62 -25.91
N VAL A 520 -28.37 -3.05 -25.78
CA VAL A 520 -29.13 -3.71 -26.85
C VAL A 520 -29.08 -2.95 -28.18
N GLY A 521 -29.25 -1.62 -28.15
CA GLY A 521 -29.21 -0.77 -29.36
C GLY A 521 -27.84 -0.64 -30.04
N LYS A 522 -26.73 -0.84 -29.31
CA LYS A 522 -25.37 -0.90 -29.86
C LYS A 522 -25.03 -2.30 -30.39
N LYS A 523 -25.65 -3.34 -29.81
CA LYS A 523 -25.22 -4.76 -29.92
C LYS A 523 -25.33 -5.33 -31.34
N GLU A 524 -26.34 -4.97 -32.11
CA GLU A 524 -26.47 -5.43 -33.51
C GLU A 524 -25.33 -4.90 -34.39
N VAL A 525 -25.02 -3.61 -34.27
CA VAL A 525 -23.92 -2.95 -35.00
C VAL A 525 -22.58 -3.56 -34.58
N ALA A 526 -22.39 -3.78 -33.28
CA ALA A 526 -21.19 -4.38 -32.72
C ALA A 526 -20.96 -5.81 -33.25
N LEU A 527 -22.00 -6.65 -33.29
CA LEU A 527 -21.93 -8.02 -33.82
C LEU A 527 -21.65 -8.04 -35.33
N LYS A 528 -22.33 -7.19 -36.12
CA LYS A 528 -22.10 -7.08 -37.57
C LYS A 528 -20.66 -6.65 -37.89
N TRP A 529 -20.11 -5.70 -37.13
CA TRP A 529 -18.71 -5.27 -37.27
C TRP A 529 -17.72 -6.36 -36.80
N LEU A 530 -18.03 -7.08 -35.73
CA LEU A 530 -17.16 -8.14 -35.18
C LEU A 530 -17.00 -9.31 -36.16
N LEU A 531 -18.11 -9.77 -36.76
CA LEU A 531 -18.08 -10.83 -37.77
C LEU A 531 -17.27 -10.43 -39.02
N ALA A 532 -17.32 -9.15 -39.41
CA ALA A 532 -16.49 -8.63 -40.49
C ALA A 532 -14.99 -8.58 -40.11
N LEU A 533 -14.67 -8.23 -38.86
CA LEU A 533 -13.30 -8.24 -38.34
C LEU A 533 -12.72 -9.67 -38.27
N GLU A 534 -13.51 -10.65 -37.82
CA GLU A 534 -13.11 -12.07 -37.82
C GLU A 534 -12.84 -12.58 -39.24
N HIS A 535 -13.64 -12.14 -40.23
CA HIS A 535 -13.41 -12.44 -41.64
C HIS A 535 -12.10 -11.82 -42.18
N ASP A 536 -11.79 -10.56 -41.83
CA ASP A 536 -10.52 -9.93 -42.20
C ASP A 536 -9.31 -10.70 -41.61
N VAL A 537 -9.37 -11.02 -40.30
CA VAL A 537 -8.25 -11.64 -39.57
C VAL A 537 -8.00 -13.06 -40.07
N THR A 538 -9.06 -13.85 -40.30
CA THR A 538 -8.92 -15.20 -40.89
C THR A 538 -8.43 -15.15 -42.34
N SER A 539 -8.81 -14.12 -43.11
CA SER A 539 -8.30 -13.91 -44.48
C SER A 539 -6.83 -13.50 -44.50
N ARG A 540 -6.38 -12.59 -43.61
CA ARG A 540 -4.96 -12.27 -43.42
C ARG A 540 -4.12 -13.48 -43.02
N HIS A 541 -4.65 -14.35 -42.14
CA HIS A 541 -3.96 -15.60 -41.76
C HIS A 541 -3.76 -16.53 -42.96
N LYS A 542 -4.81 -16.78 -43.77
CA LYS A 542 -4.70 -17.59 -44.98
C LYS A 542 -3.65 -17.04 -45.94
N LEU A 543 -3.65 -15.73 -46.18
CA LEU A 543 -2.65 -15.08 -47.04
C LEU A 543 -1.22 -15.22 -46.50
N ARG A 544 -0.99 -15.10 -45.18
CA ARG A 544 0.34 -15.35 -44.57
C ARG A 544 0.77 -16.81 -44.73
N VAL A 545 -0.15 -17.77 -44.57
CA VAL A 545 0.13 -19.21 -44.71
C VAL A 545 0.38 -19.63 -46.17
N CYS A 546 -0.12 -18.88 -47.16
CA CYS A 546 0.17 -19.12 -48.58
C CYS A 546 1.43 -18.40 -49.12
N VAL A 547 2.17 -17.68 -48.26
CA VAL A 547 3.38 -16.93 -48.62
C VAL A 547 4.64 -17.48 -47.90
N HIS A 548 4.46 -18.47 -47.02
CA HIS A 548 5.50 -19.30 -46.42
C HIS A 548 5.46 -20.72 -47.00
#